data_AF-A0A9D4EN62-F1
#
_entry.id   AF-A0A9D4EN62-F1
#
_cell.length_a   1.000
_cell.length_b   1.000
_cell.length_c   1.000
_cell.angle_alpha   90.00
_cell.angle_beta   90.00
_cell.angle_gamma   90.00
#
_symmetry.space_group_name_H-M   'P 1'
#
loop_
_entity.id
_entity.type
_entity.pdbx_description
1 polymer ?
#
loop_
_entity_poly.entity_id
_entity_poly.type
_entity_poly.pdbx_seq_one_letter_code
_entity_poly.pdbx_strand_id
1 'polypeptide(L)'
;MRNKDCPQEVTEALSATERILLNTLARVEIRGKRGRTVPVLLTSKSQRCLELLFKWRDTAGVAKDNVYVFPKPNNGCLEALRSADVLRTFSKAAGLTNPEMITSTRLQKHVATVAHFLSLNKNDLDIMASFLGHDITVHR
;
A
#
# COMPACT_ATOMS: atom_id res chain seq x y z
N MET A 1 -0.12 -9.81 -11.71
CA MET A 1 -0.67 -8.44 -11.79
C MET A 1 -0.28 -7.89 -13.15
N ARG A 2 -1.21 -7.50 -14.03
CA ARG A 2 -0.90 -7.00 -15.37
C ARG A 2 -1.31 -5.53 -15.46
N ASN A 3 -0.41 -4.66 -15.92
CA ASN A 3 -0.79 -3.32 -16.40
C ASN A 3 -1.75 -3.53 -17.57
N LYS A 4 -2.98 -3.02 -17.45
CA LYS A 4 -3.89 -2.89 -18.60
C LYS A 4 -3.21 -1.98 -19.61
N ASP A 5 -3.33 -2.32 -20.88
CA ASP A 5 -2.75 -1.61 -22.02
C ASP A 5 -2.99 -0.09 -21.89
N CYS A 6 -1.90 0.65 -21.66
CA CYS A 6 -1.92 2.11 -21.66
C CYS A 6 -1.97 2.56 -23.12
N PRO A 7 -2.97 3.36 -23.55
CA PRO A 7 -3.02 3.86 -24.92
C PRO A 7 -1.72 4.55 -25.31
N GLN A 8 -1.29 4.34 -26.54
CA GLN A 8 0.02 4.78 -27.03
C GLN A 8 0.17 6.32 -26.92
N GLU A 9 -0.91 7.06 -27.20
CA GLU A 9 -1.02 8.52 -27.04
C GLU A 9 -0.77 9.01 -25.61
N VAL A 10 -1.28 8.28 -24.60
CA VAL A 10 -1.06 8.61 -23.18
C VAL A 10 0.39 8.36 -22.80
N THR A 11 0.99 7.29 -23.33
CA THR A 11 2.39 6.97 -23.08
C THR A 11 3.32 8.00 -23.71
N GLU A 12 2.95 8.53 -24.87
CA GLU A 12 3.71 9.56 -25.60
C GLU A 12 3.74 10.91 -24.87
N ALA A 13 2.65 11.27 -24.18
CA ALA A 13 2.55 12.51 -23.39
C ALA A 13 3.37 12.50 -22.08
N LEU A 14 3.88 11.34 -21.65
CA LEU A 14 4.62 11.19 -20.40
C LEU A 14 6.11 11.50 -20.56
N SER A 15 6.68 12.09 -19.51
CA SER A 15 8.12 12.28 -19.37
C SER A 15 8.86 10.94 -19.30
N ALA A 16 10.17 10.97 -19.58
CA ALA A 16 11.01 9.77 -19.54
C ALA A 16 10.95 9.06 -18.17
N THR A 17 10.89 9.83 -17.09
CA THR A 17 10.77 9.31 -15.72
C THR A 17 9.41 8.65 -15.48
N GLU A 18 8.31 9.27 -15.90
CA GLU A 18 6.97 8.70 -15.77
C GLU A 18 6.79 7.41 -16.56
N ARG A 19 7.36 7.31 -17.77
CA ARG A 19 7.37 6.06 -18.56
C ARG A 19 8.10 4.93 -17.83
N ILE A 20 9.23 5.22 -17.20
CA ILE A 20 9.97 4.24 -16.39
C ILE A 20 9.13 3.81 -15.18
N LEU A 21 8.47 4.75 -14.49
CA LEU A 21 7.62 4.46 -13.35
C LEU A 21 6.42 3.59 -13.73
N LEU A 22 5.76 3.87 -14.86
CA LEU A 22 4.67 3.03 -15.36
C LEU A 22 5.11 1.58 -15.65
N ASN A 23 6.30 1.40 -16.21
CA ASN A 23 6.82 0.08 -16.53
C ASN A 23 7.30 -0.72 -15.31
N THR A 24 7.59 -0.05 -14.20
CA THR A 24 8.19 -0.67 -12.99
C THR A 24 7.19 -0.85 -11.85
N LEU A 25 6.15 -0.03 -11.78
CA LEU A 25 5.13 -0.07 -10.73
C LEU A 25 3.86 -0.78 -11.22
N ALA A 26 3.33 -1.69 -10.40
CA ALA A 26 2.01 -2.27 -10.64
C ALA A 26 0.95 -1.53 -9.83
N ARG A 27 -0.19 -1.26 -10.46
CA ARG A 27 -1.36 -0.69 -9.79
C ARG A 27 -2.27 -1.79 -9.26
N VAL A 28 -2.64 -1.67 -7.99
CA VAL A 28 -3.73 -2.46 -7.37
C VAL A 28 -4.81 -1.53 -6.85
N GLU A 29 -6.03 -2.01 -6.73
CA GLU A 29 -7.15 -1.24 -6.19
C GLU A 29 -7.54 -1.83 -4.85
N ILE A 30 -7.63 -0.96 -3.84
CA ILE A 30 -8.11 -1.33 -2.51
C ILE A 30 -9.46 -0.66 -2.24
N ARG A 31 -10.27 -1.30 -1.41
CA ARG A 31 -11.56 -0.75 -0.99
C ARG A 31 -11.34 0.36 0.04
N GLY A 32 -11.70 1.58 -0.34
CA GLY A 32 -11.76 2.74 0.54
C GLY A 32 -13.13 2.92 1.20
N LYS A 33 -13.31 4.05 1.88
CA LYS A 33 -14.57 4.42 2.55
C LYS A 33 -15.68 4.61 1.53
N ARG A 34 -16.92 4.29 1.93
CA ARG A 34 -18.15 4.49 1.13
C ARG A 34 -18.10 3.84 -0.26
N GLY A 35 -17.37 2.73 -0.40
CA GLY A 35 -17.25 2.00 -1.67
C GLY A 35 -16.31 2.64 -2.69
N ARG A 36 -15.67 3.77 -2.38
CA ARG A 36 -14.65 4.37 -3.26
C ARG A 36 -13.43 3.46 -3.32
N THR A 37 -12.93 3.18 -4.51
CA THR A 37 -11.67 2.44 -4.71
C THR A 37 -10.49 3.39 -4.61
N VAL A 38 -9.46 2.98 -3.88
CA VAL A 38 -8.19 3.73 -3.77
C VAL A 38 -7.13 2.96 -4.55
N PRO A 39 -6.46 3.57 -5.54
CA PRO A 39 -5.34 2.93 -6.20
C PRO A 39 -4.13 2.90 -5.27
N VAL A 40 -3.33 1.84 -5.35
CA VAL A 40 -2.03 1.73 -4.67
C VAL A 40 -1.01 1.24 -5.68
N LEU A 41 0.14 1.90 -5.72
CA LEU A 41 1.27 1.50 -6.57
C LEU A 41 2.20 0.57 -5.80
N LEU A 42 2.54 -0.56 -6.40
CA LEU A 42 3.39 -1.59 -5.85
C LEU A 42 4.69 -1.67 -6.63
N THR A 43 5.80 -1.54 -5.91
CA THR A 43 7.14 -1.81 -6.45
C THR A 43 7.29 -3.28 -6.84
N SER A 44 8.24 -3.59 -7.73
CA SER A 44 8.56 -4.99 -8.10
C SER A 44 8.91 -5.85 -6.86
N LYS A 45 9.55 -5.25 -5.85
CA LYS A 45 9.85 -5.93 -4.58
C LYS A 45 8.56 -6.33 -3.84
N SER A 46 7.62 -5.40 -3.71
CA SER A 46 6.32 -5.66 -3.07
C SER A 46 5.51 -6.72 -3.83
N GLN A 47 5.54 -6.69 -5.16
CA GLN A 47 4.89 -7.71 -6.00
C GLN A 47 5.46 -9.09 -5.73
N ARG A 48 6.78 -9.23 -5.70
CA ARG A 48 7.45 -10.51 -5.41
C ARG A 48 7.17 -11.02 -3.99
N CYS A 49 7.06 -10.13 -3.00
CA CYS A 49 6.61 -10.50 -1.67
C CYS A 49 5.18 -11.08 -1.67
N LEU A 50 4.26 -10.47 -2.42
CA LEU A 50 2.89 -10.99 -2.55
C LEU A 50 2.86 -12.35 -3.27
N GLU A 51 3.65 -12.52 -4.34
CA GLU A 51 3.78 -13.81 -5.04
C GLU A 51 4.27 -14.92 -4.10
N LEU A 52 5.24 -14.62 -3.23
CA LEU A 52 5.70 -15.57 -2.20
C LEU A 52 4.59 -15.92 -1.21
N LEU A 53 3.80 -14.94 -0.76
CA LEU A 53 2.66 -15.20 0.14
C LEU A 53 1.62 -16.10 -0.52
N PHE A 54 1.33 -15.91 -1.81
CA PHE A 54 0.39 -16.75 -2.54
C PHE A 54 0.95 -18.16 -2.77
N LYS A 55 2.23 -18.27 -3.12
CA LYS A 55 2.89 -19.56 -3.34
C LYS A 55 2.85 -20.47 -2.11
N TRP A 56 3.05 -19.91 -0.92
CA TRP A 56 3.13 -20.66 0.33
C TRP A 56 1.82 -20.66 1.14
N ARG A 57 0.73 -20.13 0.58
CA ARG A 57 -0.55 -19.94 1.27
C ARG A 57 -1.07 -21.25 1.89
N ASP A 58 -1.12 -22.32 1.10
CA ASP A 58 -1.64 -23.62 1.56
C ASP A 58 -0.71 -24.27 2.60
N THR A 59 0.60 -24.21 2.36
CA THR A 59 1.62 -24.74 3.29
C THR A 59 1.59 -24.02 4.64
N ALA A 60 1.23 -22.75 4.67
CA ALA A 60 1.08 -21.96 5.89
C ALA A 60 -0.22 -22.26 6.67
N GLY A 61 -1.05 -23.21 6.23
CA GLY A 61 -2.28 -23.59 6.95
C GLY A 61 -3.41 -22.56 6.83
N VAL A 62 -3.41 -21.75 5.77
CA VAL A 62 -4.49 -20.81 5.51
C VAL A 62 -5.71 -21.55 4.99
N ALA A 63 -6.90 -21.22 5.52
CA ALA A 63 -8.16 -21.78 5.06
C ALA A 63 -8.43 -21.42 3.58
N LYS A 64 -8.89 -22.40 2.77
CA LYS A 64 -9.09 -22.24 1.32
C LYS A 64 -10.14 -21.19 0.95
N ASP A 65 -11.11 -21.00 1.82
CA ASP A 65 -12.22 -20.04 1.75
C ASP A 65 -11.85 -18.66 2.32
N ASN A 66 -10.66 -18.48 2.89
CA ASN A 66 -10.19 -17.18 3.31
C ASN A 66 -9.86 -16.31 2.08
N VAL A 67 -10.51 -15.15 1.96
CA VAL A 67 -10.39 -14.24 0.81
C VAL A 67 -9.31 -13.17 0.97
N TYR A 68 -8.66 -13.07 2.13
CA TYR A 68 -7.73 -11.99 2.42
C TYR A 68 -6.32 -12.27 1.88
N VAL A 69 -5.68 -11.21 1.36
CA VAL A 69 -4.27 -11.22 0.90
C VAL A 69 -3.30 -11.52 2.05
N PHE A 70 -3.58 -10.99 3.25
CA PHE A 70 -2.82 -11.22 4.47
C PHE A 70 -3.67 -12.02 5.48
N PRO A 71 -3.84 -13.33 5.28
CA PRO A 71 -4.69 -14.18 6.11
C PRO A 71 -4.01 -14.51 7.46
N LYS A 72 -4.81 -14.84 8.47
CA LYS A 72 -4.28 -15.52 9.66
C LYS A 72 -4.03 -17.01 9.35
N PRO A 73 -2.81 -17.54 9.60
CA PRO A 73 -2.47 -18.94 9.39
C PRO A 73 -2.97 -19.79 10.58
N ASN A 74 -4.28 -19.94 10.70
CA ASN A 74 -4.90 -20.80 11.70
C ASN A 74 -5.97 -21.66 11.01
N ASN A 75 -5.95 -22.97 11.23
CA ASN A 75 -6.79 -23.93 10.53
C ASN A 75 -8.28 -23.57 10.69
N GLY A 76 -8.90 -23.10 9.61
CA GLY A 76 -10.32 -22.70 9.56
C GLY A 76 -10.59 -21.21 9.86
N CYS A 77 -9.57 -20.39 10.11
CA CYS A 77 -9.75 -18.96 10.35
C CYS A 77 -9.92 -18.19 9.02
N LEU A 78 -11.04 -17.48 8.90
CA LEU A 78 -11.37 -16.64 7.72
C LEU A 78 -11.05 -15.17 7.92
N GLU A 79 -10.25 -14.84 8.93
CA GLU A 79 -9.87 -13.46 9.24
C GLU A 79 -8.54 -13.06 8.60
N ALA A 80 -8.38 -11.75 8.41
CA ALA A 80 -7.10 -11.13 8.07
C ALA A 80 -6.24 -10.92 9.32
N LEU A 81 -4.93 -10.81 9.12
CA LEU A 81 -4.01 -10.30 10.12
C LEU A 81 -4.38 -8.87 10.50
N ARG A 82 -4.40 -8.58 11.81
CA ARG A 82 -4.59 -7.22 12.31
C ARG A 82 -3.29 -6.46 12.18
N SER A 83 -3.28 -5.44 11.34
CA SER A 83 -2.09 -4.61 11.08
C SER A 83 -1.51 -4.00 12.35
N ALA A 84 -2.34 -3.57 13.29
CA ALA A 84 -1.91 -3.03 14.58
C ALA A 84 -1.08 -4.04 15.39
N ASP A 85 -1.51 -5.31 15.43
CA ASP A 85 -0.79 -6.37 16.15
C ASP A 85 0.53 -6.70 15.47
N VAL A 86 0.53 -6.76 14.14
CA VAL A 86 1.74 -6.96 13.33
C VAL A 86 2.75 -5.85 13.58
N LEU A 87 2.34 -4.58 13.49
CA LEU A 87 3.21 -3.43 13.73
C LEU A 87 3.79 -3.45 15.15
N ARG A 88 2.97 -3.74 16.16
CA ARG A 88 3.42 -3.81 17.56
C ARG A 88 4.47 -4.91 17.76
N THR A 89 4.25 -6.10 17.21
CA THR A 89 5.19 -7.22 17.30
C THR A 89 6.52 -6.88 16.65
N PHE A 90 6.50 -6.38 15.41
CA PHE A 90 7.74 -6.06 14.70
C PHE A 90 8.47 -4.85 15.27
N SER A 91 7.75 -3.85 15.81
CA SER A 91 8.36 -2.68 16.44
C SER A 91 9.13 -3.05 17.72
N LYS A 92 8.61 -4.02 18.49
CA LYS A 92 9.31 -4.58 19.66
C LYS A 92 10.49 -5.44 19.25
N ALA A 93 10.31 -6.31 18.26
CA ALA A 93 11.38 -7.17 17.75
C ALA A 93 12.54 -6.38 17.12
N ALA A 94 12.26 -5.22 16.52
CA ALA A 94 13.26 -4.32 15.95
C ALA A 94 14.07 -3.52 16.99
N GLY A 95 13.76 -3.62 18.29
CA GLY A 95 14.51 -2.94 19.35
C GLY A 95 14.35 -1.41 19.34
N LEU A 96 13.22 -0.90 18.86
CA LEU A 96 12.97 0.54 18.81
C LEU A 96 12.87 1.13 20.22
N THR A 97 13.37 2.35 20.41
CA THR A 97 13.34 3.03 21.72
C THR A 97 11.91 3.26 22.22
N ASN A 98 10.98 3.60 21.31
CA ASN A 98 9.57 3.85 21.62
C ASN A 98 8.64 3.05 20.67
N PRO A 99 8.50 1.73 20.84
CA PRO A 99 7.72 0.89 19.93
C PRO A 99 6.24 1.29 19.82
N GLU A 100 5.65 1.79 20.91
CA GLU A 100 4.25 2.22 20.97
C GLU A 100 3.96 3.46 20.10
N MET A 101 4.99 4.16 19.65
CA MET A 101 4.87 5.30 18.73
C MET A 101 4.76 4.86 17.27
N ILE A 102 5.00 3.59 16.96
CA ILE A 102 4.85 3.03 15.61
C ILE A 102 3.43 2.52 15.42
N THR A 103 2.53 3.44 15.08
CA THR A 103 1.15 3.13 14.71
C THR A 103 0.90 3.46 13.24
N SER A 104 -0.10 2.82 12.63
CA SER A 104 -0.45 3.08 11.22
C SER A 104 -0.69 4.57 10.94
N THR A 105 -1.38 5.27 11.85
CA THR A 105 -1.68 6.70 11.69
C THR A 105 -0.43 7.57 11.81
N ARG A 106 0.48 7.26 12.74
CA ARG A 106 1.74 8.01 12.89
C ARG A 106 2.69 7.75 11.72
N LEU A 107 2.76 6.51 11.23
CA LEU A 107 3.51 6.16 10.03
C LEU A 107 2.96 6.87 8.79
N GLN A 108 1.63 6.88 8.60
CA GLN A 108 1.01 7.63 7.50
C GLN A 108 1.31 9.12 7.57
N LYS A 109 1.23 9.73 8.77
CA LYS A 109 1.62 11.13 8.99
C LYS A 109 3.09 11.36 8.66
N HIS A 110 3.98 10.47 9.10
CA HIS A 110 5.41 10.59 8.82
C HIS A 110 5.70 10.50 7.32
N VAL A 111 5.09 9.53 6.61
CA VAL A 111 5.20 9.42 5.15
C VAL A 111 4.66 10.69 4.49
N ALA A 112 3.52 11.23 4.93
CA ALA A 112 2.99 12.49 4.42
C ALA A 112 3.94 13.68 4.63
N THR A 113 4.55 13.80 5.82
CA THR A 113 5.50 14.86 6.13
C THR A 113 6.78 14.73 5.31
N VAL A 114 7.34 13.53 5.21
CA VAL A 114 8.55 13.28 4.42
C VAL A 114 8.24 13.50 2.93
N ALA A 115 7.12 12.99 2.43
CA ALA A 115 6.69 13.25 1.06
C ALA A 115 6.49 14.76 0.83
N HIS A 116 5.85 15.48 1.75
CA HIS A 116 5.69 16.94 1.63
C HIS A 116 7.04 17.66 1.58
N PHE A 117 8.02 17.22 2.37
CA PHE A 117 9.37 17.78 2.35
C PHE A 117 10.13 17.46 1.06
N LEU A 118 9.92 16.26 0.50
CA LEU A 118 10.53 15.82 -0.76
C LEU A 118 9.82 16.39 -2.01
N SER A 119 8.52 16.65 -1.91
CA SER A 119 7.63 17.15 -2.95
C SER A 119 7.46 18.66 -2.83
N LEU A 120 8.52 19.41 -3.12
CA LEU A 120 8.44 20.86 -3.30
C LEU A 120 7.78 21.20 -4.65
N ASN A 121 6.46 21.05 -4.74
CA ASN A 121 5.52 21.89 -5.50
C ASN A 121 4.07 21.49 -5.18
N LYS A 122 3.20 22.50 -5.00
CA LYS A 122 1.85 22.39 -4.40
C LYS A 122 0.90 21.38 -5.05
N ASN A 123 1.09 21.03 -6.33
CA ASN A 123 0.16 20.18 -7.08
C ASN A 123 0.25 18.69 -6.72
N ASP A 124 1.40 18.21 -6.25
CA ASP A 124 1.59 16.78 -5.93
C ASP A 124 0.98 16.39 -4.57
N LEU A 125 0.69 17.39 -3.72
CA LEU A 125 0.13 17.19 -2.39
C LEU A 125 -1.33 16.74 -2.42
N ASP A 126 -2.13 17.23 -3.36
CA ASP A 126 -3.52 16.82 -3.53
C ASP A 126 -3.61 15.36 -3.98
N ILE A 127 -2.69 14.94 -4.86
CA ILE A 127 -2.57 13.56 -5.31
C ILE A 127 -2.16 12.67 -4.13
N MET A 128 -1.12 13.03 -3.38
CA MET A 128 -0.66 12.27 -2.19
C MET A 128 -1.72 12.17 -1.08
N ALA A 129 -2.48 13.24 -0.82
CA ALA A 129 -3.54 13.25 0.19
C ALA A 129 -4.68 12.29 -0.16
N SER A 130 -5.02 12.21 -1.45
CA SER A 130 -5.99 11.25 -1.97
C SER A 130 -5.52 9.79 -1.80
N PHE A 131 -4.22 9.52 -1.99
CA PHE A 131 -3.61 8.20 -1.75
C PHE A 131 -3.55 7.82 -0.27
N LEU A 132 -3.41 8.79 0.64
CA LEU A 132 -3.34 8.56 2.09
C LEU A 132 -4.71 8.59 2.79
N GLY A 133 -5.80 8.80 2.04
CA GLY A 133 -7.17 8.77 2.56
C GLY A 133 -7.57 10.00 3.39
N HIS A 134 -6.86 11.12 3.19
CA HIS A 134 -7.19 12.41 3.78
C HIS A 134 -7.99 13.25 2.78
N ASP A 135 -9.16 13.75 3.22
CA ASP A 135 -9.95 14.73 2.47
C ASP A 135 -9.45 16.13 2.88
N ILE A 136 -8.85 16.88 1.96
CA ILE A 136 -8.26 18.22 2.20
C ILE A 136 -9.32 19.35 2.07
N THR A 137 -10.60 19.01 1.96
CA THR A 137 -11.68 20.00 1.89
C THR A 137 -12.09 20.59 3.26
N VAL A 138 -11.13 21.09 4.06
CA VAL A 138 -11.43 22.02 5.15
C VAL A 138 -10.30 23.03 5.29
N HIS A 139 -10.36 24.07 4.45
CA HIS A 139 -9.98 25.47 4.69
C HIS A 139 -9.54 26.12 3.38
N ARG A 140 -10.48 26.83 2.77
CA ARG A 140 -10.19 28.02 1.98
C ARG A 140 -10.57 29.23 2.82
#